data_AF-A0A4T0A5Q5-F1
#
_entry.id   AF-A0A4T0A5Q5-F1
#
_cell.length_a   1.000
_cell.length_b   1.000
_cell.length_c   1.000
_cell.angle_alpha   90.00
_cell.angle_beta   90.00
_cell.angle_gamma   90.00
#
_symmetry.space_group_name_H-M   'P 1'
#
loop_
_entity.id
_entity.type
_entity.pdbx_description
1 polymer ?
#
loop_
_entity_poly.entity_id
_entity_poly.type
_entity_poly.pdbx_seq_one_letter_code
_entity_poly.pdbx_strand_id
1 'polypeptide(L)'
;DAASGDCSRCVKRGIPCSRPFDVRYRHSFAEAEYAFSTSQRWTSPSSSLVFVDENAWAPGEIPEKLRAIETTVAARRIETLHSEEPDQSRQSLSNTGRSYTPNDELQVAPICSWPDDQSTTHDLTGSSDRSSHANARSPPSDQFPGETHHAPGQHNLSPRNGSNGLYTPRQTCISTREELHLFRYFVSTVARNLDITDPACHFANEAPLQAQSNQVLAYALLAASARHLSQTTDYSPVIADRYHQQCLELLIPFLDDATAVLSEILLSTIVILRYLEEIDASLAFNPSHRIGTRAFINLQTHNSATDDLRSAAFWLGVRQEVYYAIANQKPTMLQFDRDESDAELQLTHEGAWANRMVMHCVGVVNYCFSSQRQDITSEYDVLLQYCKAWKSALPPSYRPILHQDQGQDTPFPDIAFLSSAVVIGLQHYHLASMLLCAHDPRIPRVGLARISASETVDDGLRNHARMVCGLAVSNDKIPPAFVNASMAILLAGGLFKQNDEREASFGILRKCQELGWPTEEIQRQLRSSWGRV
;
A
#
# COMPACT_ATOMS: atom_id res chain seq x y z
N ASP A 1 22.92 -42.05 -41.05
CA ASP A 1 23.44 -40.88 -40.31
C ASP A 1 22.35 -40.10 -39.58
N ALA A 2 21.71 -40.74 -38.60
CA ALA A 2 20.65 -40.16 -37.77
C ALA A 2 21.17 -39.96 -36.34
N ALA A 3 22.11 -39.02 -36.17
CA ALA A 3 22.79 -38.80 -34.89
C ALA A 3 23.12 -37.31 -34.60
N SER A 4 22.26 -36.36 -34.98
CA SER A 4 22.28 -35.02 -34.39
C SER A 4 20.88 -34.62 -33.92
N GLY A 5 20.73 -34.46 -32.61
CA GLY A 5 19.47 -34.13 -31.94
C GLY A 5 19.03 -32.67 -32.14
N ASP A 6 19.35 -32.04 -33.27
CA ASP A 6 19.07 -30.64 -33.50
C ASP A 6 17.68 -30.45 -34.12
N CYS A 7 16.90 -29.49 -33.61
CA CYS A 7 15.61 -29.19 -34.22
C CYS A 7 15.81 -28.52 -35.60
N SER A 8 14.87 -28.74 -36.50
CA SER A 8 14.90 -28.24 -37.88
C SER A 8 15.07 -26.71 -37.98
N ARG A 9 14.67 -25.97 -36.95
CA ARG A 9 14.82 -24.50 -36.89
C ARG A 9 16.25 -24.06 -36.53
N CYS A 10 16.92 -24.76 -35.62
CA CYS A 10 18.33 -24.50 -35.28
C CYS A 10 19.23 -24.84 -36.46
N VAL A 11 18.94 -25.95 -37.15
CA VAL A 11 19.64 -26.34 -38.40
C VAL A 11 19.50 -25.25 -39.46
N LYS A 12 18.28 -24.73 -39.71
CA LYS A 12 18.06 -23.65 -40.67
C LYS A 12 18.78 -22.34 -40.34
N ARG A 13 19.13 -22.12 -39.07
CA ARG A 13 19.79 -20.89 -38.59
C ARG A 13 21.30 -21.05 -38.37
N GLY A 14 21.86 -22.25 -38.57
CA GLY A 14 23.29 -22.52 -38.36
C GLY A 14 23.74 -22.34 -36.91
N ILE A 15 22.84 -22.54 -35.93
CA ILE A 15 23.13 -22.40 -34.50
C ILE A 15 22.99 -23.74 -33.77
N PRO A 16 23.81 -24.02 -32.75
CA PRO A 16 23.74 -25.28 -31.99
C PRO A 16 22.45 -25.37 -31.15
N CYS A 17 21.82 -26.55 -31.12
CA CYS A 17 20.58 -26.78 -30.38
C CYS A 17 20.88 -27.08 -28.90
N SER A 18 20.81 -26.07 -28.03
CA SER A 18 20.98 -26.24 -26.58
C SER A 18 19.69 -26.80 -25.95
N ARG A 19 19.79 -27.93 -25.23
CA ARG A 19 18.67 -28.60 -24.53
C ARG A 19 18.63 -28.51 -22.98
N PRO A 20 19.39 -27.66 -22.25
CA PRO A 20 19.07 -27.39 -20.86
C PRO A 20 17.87 -26.43 -20.80
N PHE A 21 16.96 -26.68 -19.86
CA PHE A 21 15.73 -25.94 -19.66
C PHE A 21 16.00 -24.48 -19.30
N ASP A 22 16.20 -23.64 -20.32
CA ASP A 22 16.26 -22.20 -20.20
C ASP A 22 15.09 -21.63 -21.02
N VAL A 23 13.89 -21.68 -20.42
CA VAL A 23 12.65 -21.25 -21.06
C VAL A 23 12.67 -19.73 -21.18
N ARG A 24 13.01 -19.22 -22.37
CA ARG A 24 12.83 -17.81 -22.70
C ARG A 24 11.47 -17.60 -23.31
N TYR A 25 10.56 -16.94 -22.59
CA TYR A 25 9.34 -16.41 -23.18
C TYR A 25 9.64 -15.10 -23.90
N ARG A 26 9.08 -14.95 -25.10
CA ARG A 26 9.10 -13.69 -25.85
C ARG A 26 7.67 -13.18 -25.89
N HIS A 27 7.42 -12.01 -25.31
CA HIS A 27 6.17 -11.29 -25.50
C HIS A 27 6.16 -10.72 -26.91
N SER A 28 5.25 -11.18 -27.76
CA SER A 28 4.87 -10.44 -28.96
C SER A 28 3.34 -10.43 -29.06
N PHE A 29 2.77 -9.26 -28.81
CA PHE A 29 1.40 -8.90 -29.17
C PHE A 29 1.35 -8.64 -30.67
N ALA A 30 1.05 -9.68 -31.44
CA ALA A 30 0.53 -9.58 -32.79
C ALA A 30 -0.17 -10.91 -33.08
N GLU A 31 -1.38 -10.86 -33.64
CA GLU A 31 -2.01 -12.01 -34.30
C GLU A 31 -1.10 -12.47 -35.43
N ALA A 32 -0.12 -13.31 -35.11
CA ALA A 32 0.64 -14.05 -36.10
C ALA A 32 -0.05 -15.40 -36.24
N GLU A 33 -0.50 -15.69 -37.46
CA GLU A 33 -1.00 -16.99 -37.90
C GLU A 33 0.05 -18.08 -37.63
N TYR A 34 -0.02 -18.71 -36.46
CA TYR A 34 0.84 -19.85 -36.12
C TYR A 34 0.14 -21.16 -36.46
N ALA A 35 0.14 -21.51 -37.75
CA ALA A 35 -0.19 -22.87 -38.19
C ALA A 35 1.07 -23.74 -38.18
N PHE A 36 1.10 -24.79 -37.35
CA PHE A 36 2.16 -25.80 -37.41
C PHE A 36 1.97 -26.65 -38.67
N SER A 37 3.08 -27.02 -39.32
CA SER A 37 3.05 -27.99 -40.43
C SER A 37 2.44 -29.30 -39.94
N THR A 38 1.61 -29.96 -40.77
CA THR A 38 1.12 -31.32 -40.50
C THR A 38 2.24 -32.36 -40.42
N SER A 39 3.43 -32.04 -40.94
CA SER A 39 4.64 -32.86 -40.81
C SER A 39 5.54 -32.48 -39.63
N GLN A 40 5.09 -31.59 -38.74
CA GLN A 40 5.84 -31.19 -37.55
C GLN A 40 6.04 -32.39 -36.63
N ARG A 41 7.30 -32.78 -36.40
CA ARG A 41 7.66 -33.85 -35.48
C ARG A 41 7.72 -33.29 -34.06
N TRP A 42 6.72 -33.60 -33.25
CA TRP A 42 6.67 -33.25 -31.83
C TRP A 42 7.59 -34.19 -31.03
N THR A 43 8.47 -33.62 -30.22
CA THR A 43 9.32 -34.41 -29.31
C THR A 43 8.63 -34.52 -27.97
N SER A 44 8.36 -35.74 -27.51
CA SER A 44 7.89 -35.96 -26.15
C SER A 44 9.00 -35.64 -25.15
N PRO A 45 8.70 -35.01 -24.01
CA PRO A 45 9.66 -34.89 -22.92
C PRO A 45 10.09 -36.29 -22.46
N SER A 46 11.33 -36.41 -22.00
CA SER A 46 11.90 -37.68 -21.51
C SER A 46 11.25 -38.16 -20.21
N SER A 47 10.44 -37.33 -19.57
CA SER A 47 9.67 -37.62 -18.36
C SER A 47 8.22 -37.17 -18.53
N SER A 48 7.31 -37.84 -17.82
CA SER A 48 5.89 -37.45 -17.73
C SER A 48 5.79 -36.06 -17.09
N LEU A 49 5.27 -35.08 -17.82
CA LEU A 49 4.92 -33.78 -17.24
C LEU A 49 3.60 -33.93 -16.50
N VAL A 50 3.60 -33.56 -15.21
CA VAL A 50 2.39 -33.50 -14.39
C VAL A 50 2.15 -32.03 -14.11
N PHE A 51 0.95 -31.55 -14.42
CA PHE A 51 0.52 -30.22 -14.02
C PHE A 51 0.24 -30.24 -12.52
N VAL A 52 0.89 -29.33 -11.79
CA VAL A 52 0.82 -29.21 -10.34
C VAL A 52 0.12 -27.88 -10.06
N ASP A 53 -1.08 -27.92 -9.48
CA ASP A 53 -1.77 -26.72 -9.03
C ASP A 53 -1.27 -26.34 -7.63
N GLU A 54 -0.36 -25.36 -7.61
CA GLU A 54 0.33 -24.91 -6.39
C GLU A 54 -0.60 -24.17 -5.42
N ASN A 55 -1.84 -23.85 -5.82
CA ASN A 55 -2.85 -23.22 -4.96
C ASN A 55 -3.73 -24.23 -4.22
N ALA A 56 -3.59 -25.53 -4.51
CA ALA A 56 -4.44 -26.56 -3.94
C ALA A 56 -4.01 -27.00 -2.51
N TRP A 57 -2.87 -26.54 -2.00
CA TRP A 57 -2.30 -27.01 -0.74
C TRP A 57 -2.05 -25.91 0.28
N ALA A 58 -2.31 -26.21 1.55
CA ALA A 58 -1.97 -25.34 2.67
C ALA A 58 -0.45 -25.31 2.89
N PRO A 59 0.10 -24.25 3.51
CA PRO A 59 1.53 -24.13 3.78
C PRO A 59 2.03 -25.33 4.60
N GLY A 60 2.95 -26.13 4.02
CA GLY A 60 3.59 -27.28 4.68
C GLY A 60 3.16 -28.66 4.16
N GLU A 61 2.06 -28.76 3.41
CA GLU A 61 1.59 -30.02 2.81
C GLU A 61 2.07 -30.19 1.36
N ILE A 62 3.38 -30.37 1.15
CA ILE A 62 3.88 -30.84 -0.15
C ILE A 62 3.82 -32.38 -0.16
N PRO A 63 3.09 -33.02 -1.09
CA PRO A 63 3.06 -34.48 -1.21
C PRO A 63 4.46 -35.09 -1.35
N GLU A 64 4.74 -36.20 -0.66
CA GLU A 64 6.07 -36.87 -0.64
C GLU A 64 6.65 -37.16 -2.04
N LYS A 65 5.79 -37.38 -3.05
CA LYS A 65 6.21 -37.58 -4.44
C LYS A 65 6.90 -36.36 -5.07
N LEU A 66 6.59 -35.14 -4.63
CA LEU A 66 7.24 -33.90 -5.09
C LEU A 66 8.55 -33.63 -4.34
N ARG A 67 8.65 -33.98 -3.05
CA ARG A 67 9.90 -33.90 -2.29
C ARG A 67 11.03 -34.74 -2.91
N ALA A 68 10.69 -35.90 -3.49
CA ALA A 68 11.64 -36.77 -4.19
C ALA A 68 12.20 -36.18 -5.51
N ILE A 69 11.45 -35.26 -6.15
CA ILE A 69 11.86 -34.60 -7.40
C ILE A 69 12.75 -33.39 -7.08
N GLU A 70 12.44 -32.63 -6.03
CA GLU A 70 13.31 -31.54 -5.55
C GLU A 70 14.67 -32.06 -5.07
N THR A 71 14.70 -33.21 -4.37
CA THR A 71 15.96 -33.82 -3.93
C THR A 71 16.83 -34.27 -5.10
N THR A 72 16.28 -34.68 -6.24
CA THR A 72 17.10 -35.10 -7.40
C THR A 72 17.76 -33.92 -8.13
N VAL A 73 17.16 -32.72 -8.04
CA VAL A 73 17.74 -31.48 -8.60
C VAL A 73 18.76 -30.87 -7.64
N ALA A 74 18.49 -30.92 -6.33
CA ALA A 74 19.40 -30.41 -5.29
C ALA A 74 20.61 -31.33 -5.02
N ALA A 75 20.45 -32.66 -5.12
CA ALA A 75 21.51 -33.63 -4.81
C ALA A 75 22.67 -33.66 -5.81
N ARG A 76 22.60 -32.94 -6.93
CA ARG A 76 23.76 -32.77 -7.84
C ARG A 76 24.67 -31.60 -7.49
N ARG A 77 24.37 -30.84 -6.43
CA ARG A 77 25.11 -29.61 -6.11
C ARG A 77 25.78 -29.56 -4.74
N ILE A 78 25.60 -30.57 -3.87
CA ILE A 78 26.17 -30.57 -2.52
C ILE A 78 26.63 -31.99 -2.14
N GLU A 79 27.85 -32.36 -2.54
CA GLU A 79 28.66 -33.31 -1.80
C GLU A 79 29.74 -32.49 -1.08
N THR A 80 29.51 -32.13 0.18
CA THR A 80 30.54 -31.97 1.22
C THR A 80 29.91 -31.51 2.54
N LEU A 81 30.30 -32.22 3.61
CA LEU A 81 30.21 -31.87 5.04
C LEU A 81 28.99 -32.35 5.84
N HIS A 82 29.27 -33.46 6.53
CA HIS A 82 28.74 -34.10 7.74
C HIS A 82 27.86 -33.31 8.74
N SER A 83 26.78 -34.02 9.14
CA SER A 83 26.31 -34.39 10.50
C SER A 83 26.24 -33.35 11.63
N GLU A 84 25.03 -33.14 12.20
CA GLU A 84 24.55 -33.69 13.50
C GLU A 84 23.16 -33.11 13.87
N GLU A 85 22.20 -33.97 14.24
CA GLU A 85 20.96 -33.61 14.96
C GLU A 85 21.20 -33.69 16.48
N PRO A 86 20.38 -33.00 17.31
CA PRO A 86 19.37 -33.76 18.07
C PRO A 86 18.02 -33.02 18.33
N ASP A 87 16.93 -33.76 18.09
CA ASP A 87 15.81 -34.10 18.98
C ASP A 87 15.53 -33.25 20.25
N GLN A 88 14.30 -32.71 20.41
CA GLN A 88 13.32 -33.14 21.44
C GLN A 88 12.14 -32.19 21.71
N SER A 89 10.95 -32.82 21.73
CA SER A 89 9.82 -32.67 22.67
C SER A 89 8.81 -31.50 22.57
N ARG A 90 7.61 -31.90 22.12
CA ARG A 90 6.29 -31.31 22.37
C ARG A 90 5.94 -31.32 23.85
N GLN A 91 5.33 -30.24 24.36
CA GLN A 91 4.38 -30.31 25.47
C GLN A 91 3.17 -29.40 25.24
N SER A 92 2.01 -30.05 25.19
CA SER A 92 0.66 -29.50 25.16
C SER A 92 0.18 -29.12 26.55
N LEU A 93 -0.47 -27.97 26.72
CA LEU A 93 -1.29 -27.66 27.90
C LEU A 93 -2.64 -27.08 27.47
N SER A 94 -3.67 -27.88 27.75
CA SER A 94 -5.09 -27.55 27.77
C SER A 94 -5.46 -26.76 29.01
N ASN A 95 -6.41 -25.82 28.91
CA ASN A 95 -7.41 -25.55 29.96
C ASN A 95 -8.50 -24.59 29.43
N THR A 96 -9.73 -25.08 29.25
CA THR A 96 -10.89 -25.03 30.16
C THR A 96 -11.74 -23.76 30.00
N GLY A 97 -12.93 -23.97 29.45
CA GLY A 97 -13.90 -22.94 29.13
C GLY A 97 -14.69 -22.41 30.31
N ARG A 98 -15.36 -21.28 30.07
CA ARG A 98 -16.52 -20.83 30.84
C ARG A 98 -17.58 -20.31 29.89
N SER A 99 -18.76 -20.88 30.04
CA SER A 99 -20.02 -20.54 29.38
C SER A 99 -20.68 -19.32 30.04
N TYR A 100 -21.20 -18.40 29.23
CA TYR A 100 -22.20 -17.41 29.64
C TYR A 100 -23.40 -17.46 28.69
N THR A 101 -24.59 -17.48 29.30
CA THR A 101 -25.91 -17.52 28.67
C THR A 101 -26.38 -16.13 28.24
N PRO A 102 -27.16 -16.00 27.15
CA PRO A 102 -27.61 -14.71 26.63
C PRO A 102 -28.97 -14.32 27.21
N ASN A 103 -29.13 -13.06 27.60
CA ASN A 103 -30.41 -12.35 27.57
C ASN A 103 -30.10 -10.86 27.76
N ASP A 104 -30.18 -10.10 26.67
CA ASP A 104 -30.77 -8.76 26.68
C ASP A 104 -31.05 -8.35 25.22
N GLU A 105 -32.33 -8.13 24.93
CA GLU A 105 -32.82 -7.57 23.68
C GLU A 105 -32.32 -6.13 23.54
N LEU A 106 -31.49 -5.85 22.54
CA LEU A 106 -31.01 -4.49 22.25
C LEU A 106 -31.74 -3.92 21.05
N GLN A 107 -32.60 -2.93 21.33
CA GLN A 107 -33.11 -1.99 20.35
C GLN A 107 -31.93 -1.22 19.72
N VAL A 108 -31.86 -1.24 18.39
CA VAL A 108 -30.86 -0.51 17.60
C VAL A 108 -31.24 0.97 17.56
N ALA A 109 -30.45 1.81 18.22
CA ALA A 109 -30.49 3.27 18.04
C ALA A 109 -29.68 3.67 16.78
N PRO A 110 -30.07 4.74 16.06
CA PRO A 110 -29.45 5.12 14.80
C PRO A 110 -28.01 5.61 15.00
N ILE A 111 -27.06 4.92 14.37
CA ILE A 111 -25.65 5.33 14.33
C ILE A 111 -25.46 6.25 13.11
N CYS A 112 -25.70 7.54 13.30
CA CYS A 112 -25.06 8.66 12.57
C CYS A 112 -25.61 9.99 13.10
N SER A 113 -24.99 10.48 14.17
CA SER A 113 -24.95 11.90 14.49
C SER A 113 -23.59 12.16 15.11
N TRP A 114 -22.76 12.92 14.43
CA TRP A 114 -21.63 13.58 15.10
C TRP A 114 -22.20 14.48 16.20
N PRO A 115 -21.55 14.62 17.36
CA PRO A 115 -22.13 15.38 18.46
C PRO A 115 -22.36 16.83 18.02
N ASP A 116 -23.63 17.20 17.89
CA ASP A 116 -24.07 18.58 17.73
C ASP A 116 -23.50 19.42 18.88
N ASP A 117 -22.94 20.58 18.51
CA ASP A 117 -22.54 21.62 19.46
C ASP A 117 -23.72 21.99 20.35
N GLN A 118 -23.73 21.50 21.59
CA GLN A 118 -24.49 22.16 22.64
C GLN A 118 -23.80 23.47 22.95
N SER A 119 -24.24 24.52 22.26
CA SER A 119 -24.04 25.91 22.64
C SER A 119 -24.54 26.11 24.07
N THR A 120 -23.64 26.10 25.04
CA THR A 120 -23.90 26.74 26.33
C THR A 120 -23.43 28.18 26.23
N THR A 121 -24.38 29.04 25.85
CA THR A 121 -24.30 30.47 26.13
C THR A 121 -24.18 30.65 27.65
N HIS A 122 -23.00 30.95 28.14
CA HIS A 122 -22.84 31.54 29.47
C HIS A 122 -22.55 33.03 29.32
N ASP A 123 -23.56 33.81 29.65
CA ASP A 123 -23.50 35.25 29.84
C ASP A 123 -22.38 35.63 30.82
N LEU A 124 -21.51 36.52 30.36
CA LEU A 124 -20.54 37.23 31.19
C LEU A 124 -21.22 38.46 31.80
N THR A 125 -21.56 38.39 33.08
CA THR A 125 -21.71 39.57 33.94
C THR A 125 -20.65 39.52 35.03
N GLY A 126 -19.95 40.64 35.19
CA GLY A 126 -18.62 40.69 35.78
C GLY A 126 -18.52 40.62 37.29
N SER A 127 -17.29 40.43 37.77
CA SER A 127 -16.68 41.23 38.81
C SER A 127 -15.17 40.98 38.85
N SER A 128 -14.47 42.07 39.11
CA SER A 128 -13.03 42.29 39.27
C SER A 128 -12.32 41.32 40.21
N ASP A 129 -11.07 40.95 39.90
CA ASP A 129 -9.93 41.57 40.59
C ASP A 129 -8.53 41.34 39.98
N ARG A 130 -7.80 42.46 40.02
CA ARG A 130 -6.38 42.79 39.82
C ARG A 130 -5.32 41.68 39.99
N SER A 131 -4.33 41.62 39.10
CA SER A 131 -2.96 42.11 39.37
C SER A 131 -1.97 41.98 38.18
N SER A 132 -1.36 43.13 37.85
CA SER A 132 0.02 43.39 37.32
C SER A 132 0.59 42.56 36.15
N HIS A 133 0.73 43.17 34.96
CA HIS A 133 1.95 43.84 34.41
C HIS A 133 3.12 42.86 34.16
N ALA A 134 3.73 42.74 32.97
CA ALA A 134 4.06 43.77 31.99
C ALA A 134 4.26 43.25 30.54
N ASN A 135 4.07 44.20 29.61
CA ASN A 135 4.37 44.23 28.16
C ASN A 135 5.84 43.86 27.84
N ALA A 136 6.25 43.46 26.62
CA ALA A 136 6.00 44.15 25.35
C ALA A 136 6.33 43.31 24.09
N ARG A 137 5.70 43.72 22.97
CA ARG A 137 5.84 43.26 21.58
C ARG A 137 7.05 43.90 20.86
N SER A 138 7.77 43.08 20.07
CA SER A 138 8.28 43.21 18.66
C SER A 138 9.03 44.50 18.20
N PRO A 139 9.66 44.61 16.99
CA PRO A 139 10.01 43.66 15.90
C PRO A 139 11.51 43.83 15.40
N PRO A 140 11.96 43.34 14.21
CA PRO A 140 13.37 43.08 13.85
C PRO A 140 14.04 44.15 12.95
N SER A 141 15.36 44.04 12.68
CA SER A 141 16.04 44.80 11.61
C SER A 141 17.28 44.07 11.04
N ASP A 142 17.32 44.02 9.71
CA ASP A 142 18.47 43.68 8.85
C ASP A 142 19.51 44.83 8.80
N GLN A 143 20.79 44.48 8.59
CA GLN A 143 21.80 45.10 7.69
C GLN A 143 23.26 45.00 8.21
N PHE A 144 24.14 44.44 7.38
CA PHE A 144 25.62 44.48 7.39
C PHE A 144 26.14 45.86 6.86
N PRO A 145 27.46 46.19 6.74
CA PRO A 145 28.74 45.53 7.15
C PRO A 145 29.80 46.49 7.82
N GLY A 146 30.96 45.95 8.26
CA GLY A 146 32.26 46.63 8.11
C GLY A 146 33.19 46.81 9.33
N GLU A 147 34.39 46.22 9.21
CA GLU A 147 35.71 46.72 9.69
C GLU A 147 36.25 46.42 11.12
N THR A 148 37.15 45.42 11.12
CA THR A 148 38.56 45.40 11.63
C THR A 148 38.93 46.01 12.98
N HIS A 149 39.43 45.15 13.88
CA HIS A 149 40.55 45.48 14.78
C HIS A 149 41.51 44.28 14.97
N HIS A 150 42.79 44.54 14.69
CA HIS A 150 43.95 43.67 14.92
C HIS A 150 44.39 43.67 16.40
N ALA A 151 44.82 42.51 16.90
CA ALA A 151 45.96 42.35 17.83
C ALA A 151 46.47 40.87 17.84
N PRO A 152 47.73 40.59 18.22
CA PRO A 152 48.57 39.62 17.51
C PRO A 152 48.89 38.30 18.25
N GLY A 153 49.11 37.25 17.43
CA GLY A 153 50.31 36.40 17.47
C GLY A 153 50.51 35.41 18.62
N GLN A 154 50.27 34.12 18.34
CA GLN A 154 51.18 33.05 18.75
C GLN A 154 51.33 32.00 17.64
N HIS A 155 52.58 31.84 17.21
CA HIS A 155 53.05 30.82 16.29
C HIS A 155 52.84 29.41 16.88
N ASN A 156 52.42 28.45 16.04
CA ASN A 156 52.97 27.10 16.06
C ASN A 156 52.69 26.35 14.73
N LEU A 157 53.77 26.24 13.94
CA LEU A 157 54.21 25.11 13.11
C LEU A 157 53.16 24.34 12.30
N SER A 158 53.14 24.61 10.99
CA SER A 158 52.58 23.75 9.96
C SER A 158 53.39 22.45 9.80
N PRO A 159 52.74 21.35 9.38
CA PRO A 159 53.26 20.49 8.34
C PRO A 159 52.50 20.80 7.05
N ARG A 160 53.25 21.34 6.09
CA ARG A 160 52.85 21.53 4.70
C ARG A 160 52.70 20.14 4.07
N ASN A 161 51.49 19.59 4.05
CA ASN A 161 51.12 18.52 3.13
C ASN A 161 50.17 19.11 2.10
N GLY A 162 50.69 19.26 0.87
CA GLY A 162 49.89 19.58 -0.30
C GLY A 162 48.99 18.39 -0.63
N SER A 163 47.75 18.43 -0.19
CA SER A 163 46.66 17.75 -0.84
C SER A 163 45.93 18.77 -1.71
N ASN A 164 46.38 18.88 -2.97
CA ASN A 164 45.44 19.17 -4.05
C ASN A 164 44.44 18.00 -4.04
N GLY A 165 43.40 18.12 -3.19
CA GLY A 165 42.21 17.31 -3.28
C GLY A 165 41.57 17.63 -4.62
N LEU A 166 41.93 16.86 -5.64
CA LEU A 166 41.14 16.73 -6.84
C LEU A 166 39.72 16.45 -6.36
N TYR A 167 38.82 17.43 -6.54
CA TYR A 167 37.39 17.17 -6.51
C TYR A 167 37.13 16.18 -7.64
N THR A 168 37.25 14.88 -7.36
CA THR A 168 36.68 13.86 -8.23
C THR A 168 35.18 14.14 -8.20
N PRO A 169 34.54 14.51 -9.33
CA PRO A 169 33.12 14.71 -9.34
C PRO A 169 32.48 13.42 -8.84
N ARG A 170 31.66 13.49 -7.77
CA ARG A 170 30.81 12.36 -7.42
C ARG A 170 30.00 12.03 -8.66
N GLN A 171 30.19 10.83 -9.19
CA GLN A 171 29.46 10.37 -10.37
C GLN A 171 28.01 10.17 -9.92
N THR A 172 27.13 11.07 -10.35
CA THR A 172 25.71 11.06 -9.97
C THR A 172 24.95 10.07 -10.85
N CYS A 173 24.02 9.32 -10.27
CA CYS A 173 23.14 8.43 -11.03
C CYS A 173 22.19 9.18 -11.98
N ILE A 174 22.01 10.49 -11.76
CA ILE A 174 21.27 11.41 -12.63
C ILE A 174 22.26 12.15 -13.52
N SER A 175 22.20 11.89 -14.83
CA SER A 175 23.18 12.38 -15.81
C SER A 175 22.57 13.16 -16.97
N THR A 176 21.27 13.00 -17.25
CA THR A 176 20.59 13.67 -18.37
C THR A 176 19.55 14.70 -17.95
N ARG A 177 19.12 15.56 -18.89
CA ARG A 177 18.02 16.50 -18.65
C ARG A 177 16.67 15.81 -18.46
N GLU A 178 16.45 14.70 -19.15
CA GLU A 178 15.25 13.86 -18.99
C GLU A 178 15.20 13.28 -17.59
N GLU A 179 16.32 12.70 -17.12
CA GLU A 179 16.41 12.16 -15.75
C GLU A 179 16.19 13.25 -14.72
N LEU A 180 16.81 14.42 -14.86
CA LEU A 180 16.59 15.55 -13.94
C LEU A 180 15.12 16.01 -13.92
N HIS A 181 14.45 16.03 -15.07
CA HIS A 181 13.04 16.39 -15.17
C HIS A 181 12.16 15.38 -14.42
N LEU A 182 12.32 14.10 -14.70
CA LEU A 182 11.61 13.01 -14.02
C LEU A 182 11.89 13.00 -12.53
N PHE A 183 13.14 13.22 -12.12
CA PHE A 183 13.54 13.25 -10.72
C PHE A 183 12.87 14.40 -9.95
N ARG A 184 12.80 15.59 -10.55
CA ARG A 184 12.06 16.73 -9.97
C ARG A 184 10.55 16.49 -9.94
N TYR A 185 10.03 15.81 -10.96
CA TYR A 185 8.62 15.42 -11.00
C TYR A 185 8.28 14.45 -9.87
N PHE A 186 9.16 13.46 -9.59
CA PHE A 186 9.01 12.55 -8.46
C PHE A 186 8.79 13.32 -7.16
N VAL A 187 9.72 14.20 -6.80
CA VAL A 187 9.71 14.95 -5.53
C VAL A 187 8.48 15.87 -5.42
N SER A 188 8.13 16.55 -6.51
CA SER A 188 7.06 17.56 -6.49
C SER A 188 5.64 16.96 -6.57
N THR A 189 5.49 15.76 -7.12
CA THR A 189 4.18 15.16 -7.45
C THR A 189 4.03 13.78 -6.87
N VAL A 190 4.85 12.81 -7.27
CA VAL A 190 4.68 11.40 -6.90
C VAL A 190 4.93 11.19 -5.40
N ALA A 191 6.05 11.69 -4.88
CA ALA A 191 6.46 11.49 -3.49
C ALA A 191 5.42 12.02 -2.49
N ARG A 192 4.75 13.14 -2.80
CA ARG A 192 3.68 13.69 -1.95
C ARG A 192 2.52 12.73 -1.73
N ASN A 193 2.23 11.88 -2.72
CA ASN A 193 1.19 10.86 -2.60
C ASN A 193 1.66 9.68 -1.73
N LEU A 194 2.96 9.37 -1.77
CA LEU A 194 3.58 8.28 -1.01
C LEU A 194 3.74 8.64 0.48
N ASP A 195 4.10 9.90 0.76
CA ASP A 195 4.38 10.47 2.08
C ASP A 195 3.12 10.90 2.86
N ILE A 196 1.92 10.48 2.46
CA ILE A 196 0.65 11.10 2.91
C ILE A 196 0.39 11.04 4.42
N THR A 197 1.00 10.08 5.11
CA THR A 197 0.97 9.91 6.57
C THR A 197 2.35 10.10 7.21
N ASP A 198 3.35 10.51 6.44
CA ASP A 198 4.74 10.65 6.85
C ASP A 198 5.08 12.14 7.05
N PRO A 199 5.19 12.60 8.31
CA PRO A 199 5.47 14.01 8.60
C PRO A 199 6.87 14.46 8.14
N ALA A 200 7.84 13.55 8.01
CA ALA A 200 9.19 13.85 7.55
C ALA A 200 9.33 13.79 6.02
N CYS A 201 8.30 13.30 5.33
CA CYS A 201 8.23 13.14 3.88
C CYS A 201 9.48 12.46 3.30
N HIS A 202 9.79 11.27 3.77
CA HIS A 202 11.02 10.57 3.43
C HIS A 202 11.13 10.25 1.93
N PHE A 203 10.03 10.00 1.22
CA PHE A 203 10.09 9.82 -0.24
C PHE A 203 10.39 11.13 -0.97
N ALA A 204 9.97 12.28 -0.45
CA ALA A 204 10.27 13.58 -1.05
C ALA A 204 11.67 14.11 -0.68
N ASN A 205 12.18 13.74 0.50
CA ASN A 205 13.39 14.32 1.08
C ASN A 205 14.58 13.34 1.10
N GLU A 206 14.41 12.13 1.62
CA GLU A 206 15.52 11.19 1.83
C GLU A 206 15.77 10.29 0.62
N ALA A 207 14.72 9.66 0.06
CA ALA A 207 14.85 8.76 -1.09
C ALA A 207 15.59 9.41 -2.29
N PRO A 208 15.35 10.70 -2.63
CA PRO A 208 16.08 11.37 -3.70
C PRO A 208 17.56 11.62 -3.34
N LEU A 209 17.90 11.84 -2.07
CA LEU A 209 19.30 11.96 -1.66
C LEU A 209 20.03 10.63 -1.84
N GLN A 210 19.42 9.52 -1.43
CA GLN A 210 19.97 8.17 -1.58
C GLN A 210 20.10 7.78 -3.06
N ALA A 211 19.11 8.14 -3.89
CA ALA A 211 19.09 7.85 -5.32
C ALA A 211 20.21 8.53 -6.11
N GLN A 212 20.80 9.63 -5.62
CA GLN A 212 21.92 10.27 -6.32
C GLN A 212 23.17 9.39 -6.41
N SER A 213 23.33 8.45 -5.46
CA SER A 213 24.44 7.49 -5.40
C SER A 213 24.00 6.03 -5.53
N ASN A 214 22.70 5.75 -5.66
CA ASN A 214 22.17 4.41 -5.83
C ASN A 214 21.36 4.29 -7.12
N GLN A 215 21.90 3.55 -8.08
CA GLN A 215 21.32 3.45 -9.42
C GLN A 215 19.98 2.71 -9.46
N VAL A 216 19.79 1.71 -8.58
CA VAL A 216 18.57 0.91 -8.53
C VAL A 216 17.40 1.79 -8.07
N LEU A 217 17.59 2.51 -6.97
CA LEU A 217 16.60 3.45 -6.45
C LEU A 217 16.36 4.58 -7.46
N ALA A 218 17.42 5.13 -8.08
CA ALA A 218 17.27 6.15 -9.13
C ALA A 218 16.36 5.67 -10.27
N TYR A 219 16.57 4.46 -10.81
CA TYR A 219 15.72 3.93 -11.86
C TYR A 219 14.28 3.71 -11.41
N ALA A 220 14.03 3.26 -10.18
CA ALA A 220 12.66 3.15 -9.65
C ALA A 220 11.95 4.52 -9.60
N LEU A 221 12.61 5.56 -9.09
CA LEU A 221 12.07 6.92 -9.02
C LEU A 221 11.74 7.48 -10.42
N LEU A 222 12.65 7.27 -11.38
CA LEU A 222 12.49 7.69 -12.76
C LEU A 222 11.36 6.93 -13.46
N ALA A 223 11.28 5.61 -13.26
CA ALA A 223 10.24 4.76 -13.82
C ALA A 223 8.85 5.17 -13.30
N ALA A 224 8.69 5.36 -11.98
CA ALA A 224 7.43 5.78 -11.37
C ALA A 224 6.98 7.16 -11.89
N SER A 225 7.91 8.10 -12.02
CA SER A 225 7.64 9.44 -12.55
C SER A 225 7.22 9.40 -14.02
N ALA A 226 7.96 8.67 -14.85
CA ALA A 226 7.66 8.52 -16.27
C ALA A 226 6.31 7.83 -16.47
N ARG A 227 6.00 6.81 -15.65
CA ARG A 227 4.71 6.12 -15.72
C ARG A 227 3.58 7.06 -15.34
N HIS A 228 3.66 7.74 -14.20
CA HIS A 228 2.62 8.67 -13.77
C HIS A 228 2.41 9.80 -14.78
N LEU A 229 3.48 10.36 -15.36
CA LEU A 229 3.40 11.32 -16.46
C LEU A 229 2.67 10.74 -17.67
N SER A 230 3.00 9.51 -18.07
CA SER A 230 2.35 8.86 -19.23
C SER A 230 0.85 8.61 -19.03
N GLN A 231 0.40 8.48 -17.77
CA GLN A 231 -1.03 8.33 -17.46
C GLN A 231 -1.79 9.66 -17.41
N THR A 232 -1.08 10.79 -17.20
CA THR A 232 -1.69 12.10 -16.95
C THR A 232 -1.45 13.11 -18.08
N THR A 233 -0.59 12.77 -19.03
CA THR A 233 -0.15 13.64 -20.14
C THR A 233 0.12 12.81 -21.40
N ASP A 234 0.63 13.44 -22.47
CA ASP A 234 1.09 12.78 -23.70
C ASP A 234 2.52 12.20 -23.60
N TYR A 235 3.07 12.07 -22.39
CA TYR A 235 4.42 11.55 -22.16
C TYR A 235 4.54 10.08 -22.59
N SER A 236 5.66 9.73 -23.23
CA SER A 236 5.83 8.40 -23.81
C SER A 236 5.97 7.30 -22.74
N PRO A 237 5.11 6.26 -22.74
CA PRO A 237 5.19 5.16 -21.77
C PRO A 237 6.46 4.31 -21.94
N VAL A 238 7.09 4.35 -23.12
CA VAL A 238 8.34 3.61 -23.43
C VAL A 238 9.48 4.04 -22.49
N ILE A 239 9.48 5.28 -22.03
CA ILE A 239 10.50 5.78 -21.09
C ILE A 239 10.33 5.12 -19.72
N ALA A 240 9.08 4.95 -19.26
CA ALA A 240 8.77 4.25 -18.03
C ALA A 240 9.20 2.78 -18.12
N ASP A 241 8.85 2.10 -19.23
CA ASP A 241 9.23 0.70 -19.48
C ASP A 241 10.74 0.51 -19.45
N ARG A 242 11.50 1.42 -20.08
CA ARG A 242 12.96 1.38 -20.10
C ARG A 242 13.55 1.45 -18.70
N TYR A 243 13.17 2.44 -17.90
CA TYR A 243 13.71 2.57 -16.53
C TYR A 243 13.22 1.46 -15.61
N HIS A 244 11.98 1.00 -15.77
CA HIS A 244 11.45 -0.15 -15.02
C HIS A 244 12.26 -1.42 -15.31
N GLN A 245 12.50 -1.74 -16.59
CA GLN A 245 13.31 -2.89 -16.99
C GLN A 245 14.75 -2.78 -16.45
N GLN A 246 15.39 -1.62 -16.60
CA GLN A 246 16.75 -1.40 -16.07
C GLN A 246 16.81 -1.51 -14.55
N CYS A 247 15.77 -1.07 -13.84
CA CYS A 247 15.65 -1.26 -12.40
C CYS A 247 15.59 -2.74 -12.05
N LEU A 248 14.73 -3.52 -12.72
CA LEU A 248 14.58 -4.96 -12.47
C LEU A 248 15.85 -5.74 -12.78
N GLU A 249 16.56 -5.43 -13.86
CA GLU A 249 17.84 -6.06 -14.22
C GLU A 249 18.89 -5.92 -13.11
N LEU A 250 18.91 -4.77 -12.43
CA LEU A 250 19.79 -4.54 -11.29
C LEU A 250 19.24 -5.12 -9.99
N LEU A 251 17.91 -5.20 -9.83
CA LEU A 251 17.24 -5.60 -8.61
C LEU A 251 17.25 -7.13 -8.40
N ILE A 252 16.92 -7.88 -9.46
CA ILE A 252 16.71 -9.33 -9.42
C ILE A 252 17.85 -10.10 -8.73
N PRO A 253 19.15 -9.82 -9.00
CA PRO A 253 20.25 -10.54 -8.35
C PRO A 253 20.29 -10.41 -6.83
N PHE A 254 19.67 -9.39 -6.24
CA PHE A 254 19.69 -9.12 -4.80
C PHE A 254 18.45 -9.63 -4.06
N LEU A 255 17.44 -10.13 -4.78
CA LEU A 255 16.18 -10.58 -4.17
C LEU A 255 16.31 -11.89 -3.39
N ASP A 256 17.33 -12.70 -3.70
CA ASP A 256 17.62 -13.96 -3.00
C ASP A 256 18.49 -13.76 -1.74
N ASP A 257 19.03 -12.56 -1.52
CA ASP A 257 19.81 -12.22 -0.33
C ASP A 257 18.91 -11.64 0.77
N ALA A 258 18.61 -12.46 1.78
CA ALA A 258 17.75 -12.10 2.90
C ALA A 258 18.23 -10.86 3.69
N THR A 259 19.54 -10.56 3.69
CA THR A 259 20.09 -9.40 4.39
C THR A 259 19.97 -8.12 3.58
N ALA A 260 20.11 -8.21 2.24
CA ALA A 260 19.92 -7.09 1.34
C ALA A 260 18.47 -6.59 1.36
N VAL A 261 17.49 -7.50 1.48
CA VAL A 261 16.03 -7.21 1.50
C VAL A 261 15.62 -6.27 2.63
N LEU A 262 16.38 -6.23 3.73
CA LEU A 262 16.12 -5.36 4.88
C LEU A 262 16.73 -3.95 4.74
N SER A 263 17.46 -3.67 3.67
CA SER A 263 18.00 -2.33 3.41
C SER A 263 16.88 -1.34 3.05
N GLU A 264 16.97 -0.12 3.59
CA GLU A 264 16.03 0.99 3.31
C GLU A 264 15.87 1.23 1.81
N ILE A 265 16.97 1.14 1.06
CA ILE A 265 17.03 1.34 -0.38
C ILE A 265 16.23 0.26 -1.11
N LEU A 266 16.44 -1.03 -0.77
CA LEU A 266 15.74 -2.12 -1.45
C LEU A 266 14.25 -2.05 -1.15
N LEU A 267 13.86 -1.82 0.10
CA LEU A 267 12.46 -1.68 0.46
C LEU A 267 11.78 -0.52 -0.28
N SER A 268 12.40 0.66 -0.26
CA SER A 268 11.88 1.85 -0.95
C SER A 268 11.74 1.60 -2.44
N THR A 269 12.73 0.94 -3.05
CA THR A 269 12.69 0.54 -4.45
C THR A 269 11.47 -0.36 -4.72
N ILE A 270 11.26 -1.38 -3.90
CA ILE A 270 10.17 -2.35 -4.07
C ILE A 270 8.80 -1.66 -3.98
N VAL A 271 8.54 -0.83 -2.97
CA VAL A 271 7.23 -0.17 -2.82
C VAL A 271 6.97 0.87 -3.92
N ILE A 272 8.01 1.53 -4.44
CA ILE A 272 7.91 2.42 -5.61
C ILE A 272 7.58 1.61 -6.89
N LEU A 273 8.19 0.44 -7.07
CA LEU A 273 7.87 -0.44 -8.20
C LEU A 273 6.43 -0.98 -8.09
N ARG A 274 5.96 -1.32 -6.88
CA ARG A 274 4.55 -1.70 -6.64
C ARG A 274 3.60 -0.55 -6.98
N TYR A 275 3.94 0.67 -6.60
CA TYR A 275 3.16 1.85 -6.99
C TYR A 275 3.03 1.98 -8.51
N LEU A 276 4.11 1.69 -9.25
CA LEU A 276 4.10 1.68 -10.71
C LEU A 276 3.13 0.62 -11.28
N GLU A 277 3.11 -0.58 -10.69
CA GLU A 277 2.17 -1.65 -11.06
C GLU A 277 0.70 -1.26 -10.78
N GLU A 278 0.44 -0.50 -9.72
CA GLU A 278 -0.91 -0.07 -9.33
C GLU A 278 -1.47 0.98 -10.30
N ILE A 279 -0.64 1.93 -10.73
CA ILE A 279 -1.05 2.98 -11.69
C ILE A 279 -1.02 2.48 -13.15
N ASP A 280 -0.57 1.25 -13.39
CA ASP A 280 -0.55 0.63 -14.72
C ASP A 280 -1.35 -0.66 -14.73
N ALA A 281 -2.62 -0.55 -15.14
CA ALA A 281 -3.52 -1.70 -15.27
C ALA A 281 -2.97 -2.82 -16.19
N SER A 282 -2.03 -2.53 -17.09
CA SER A 282 -1.39 -3.54 -17.93
C SER A 282 -0.37 -4.39 -17.17
N LEU A 283 0.19 -3.86 -16.08
CA LEU A 283 1.16 -4.54 -15.21
C LEU A 283 0.47 -5.29 -14.05
N ALA A 284 -0.79 -4.99 -13.74
CA ALA A 284 -1.56 -5.63 -12.67
C ALA A 284 -1.69 -7.17 -12.81
N PHE A 285 -1.50 -7.72 -14.02
CA PHE A 285 -1.56 -9.16 -14.28
C PHE A 285 -0.19 -9.87 -14.19
N ASN A 286 0.87 -9.16 -13.84
CA ASN A 286 2.22 -9.71 -13.82
C ASN A 286 2.52 -10.38 -12.46
N PRO A 287 3.10 -11.60 -12.41
CA PRO A 287 3.53 -12.25 -11.17
C PRO A 287 4.54 -11.46 -10.31
N SER A 288 5.06 -10.32 -10.77
CA SER A 288 6.01 -9.45 -10.07
C SER A 288 5.47 -8.84 -8.77
N HIS A 289 4.16 -8.55 -8.67
CA HIS A 289 3.54 -8.09 -7.43
C HIS A 289 3.82 -9.06 -6.27
N ARG A 290 3.85 -10.38 -6.55
CA ARG A 290 4.07 -11.43 -5.54
C ARG A 290 5.51 -11.46 -5.01
N ILE A 291 6.48 -11.02 -5.82
CA ILE A 291 7.89 -10.91 -5.43
C ILE A 291 8.06 -9.74 -4.46
N GLY A 292 7.45 -8.59 -4.77
CA GLY A 292 7.42 -7.44 -3.88
C GLY A 292 6.70 -7.72 -2.55
N THR A 293 5.60 -8.47 -2.58
CA THR A 293 4.87 -8.87 -1.37
C THR A 293 5.69 -9.78 -0.46
N ARG A 294 6.48 -10.74 -0.98
CA ARG A 294 7.34 -11.61 -0.13
C ARG A 294 8.45 -10.84 0.57
N ALA A 295 9.11 -9.92 -0.14
CA ALA A 295 10.11 -9.04 0.46
C ALA A 295 9.48 -8.13 1.54
N PHE A 296 8.23 -7.71 1.33
CA PHE A 296 7.47 -6.90 2.28
C PHE A 296 7.07 -7.67 3.56
N ILE A 297 6.67 -8.95 3.46
CA ILE A 297 6.31 -9.79 4.63
C ILE A 297 7.48 -9.91 5.62
N ASN A 298 8.71 -10.04 5.12
CA ASN A 298 9.90 -10.17 5.98
C ASN A 298 10.17 -8.94 6.87
N LEU A 299 9.59 -7.78 6.54
CA LEU A 299 9.75 -6.53 7.30
C LEU A 299 9.03 -6.52 8.64
N GLN A 300 7.95 -7.32 8.79
CA GLN A 300 7.16 -7.34 10.04
C GLN A 300 8.00 -7.74 11.25
N THR A 301 9.06 -8.51 11.03
CA THR A 301 9.90 -9.05 12.11
C THR A 301 10.93 -8.05 12.66
N HIS A 302 11.12 -6.88 12.02
CA HIS A 302 12.21 -5.94 12.35
C HIS A 302 11.74 -4.47 12.46
N ASN A 303 10.44 -4.19 12.56
CA ASN A 303 9.93 -2.82 12.67
C ASN A 303 10.22 -2.25 14.07
N SER A 304 11.45 -1.76 14.28
CA SER A 304 11.75 -0.84 15.36
C SER A 304 11.08 0.50 15.06
N ALA A 305 10.54 1.17 16.09
CA ALA A 305 9.95 2.52 15.99
C ALA A 305 10.99 3.59 15.63
N THR A 306 11.54 3.53 14.42
CA THR A 306 12.46 4.50 13.84
C THR A 306 11.70 5.44 12.90
N ASP A 307 12.10 6.70 12.91
CA ASP A 307 11.64 7.74 11.98
C ASP A 307 12.63 7.79 10.81
N ASP A 308 12.54 6.80 9.93
CA ASP A 308 13.45 6.61 8.80
C ASP A 308 12.68 6.22 7.52
N LEU A 309 13.40 6.24 6.39
CA LEU A 309 12.86 5.84 5.10
C LEU A 309 12.32 4.38 5.08
N ARG A 310 12.85 3.48 5.91
CA ARG A 310 12.35 2.09 6.02
C ARG A 310 10.92 2.09 6.56
N SER A 311 10.69 2.84 7.64
CA SER A 311 9.40 3.00 8.29
C SER A 311 8.39 3.66 7.35
N ALA A 312 8.78 4.70 6.62
CA ALA A 312 7.94 5.32 5.60
C ALA A 312 7.52 4.33 4.51
N ALA A 313 8.49 3.55 3.99
CA ALA A 313 8.23 2.54 2.98
C ALA A 313 7.39 1.37 3.53
N PHE A 314 7.56 0.99 4.80
CA PHE A 314 6.70 0.02 5.47
C PHE A 314 5.24 0.48 5.45
N TRP A 315 4.95 1.69 5.93
CA TRP A 315 3.58 2.22 6.00
C TRP A 315 2.94 2.42 4.62
N LEU A 316 3.72 2.81 3.61
CA LEU A 316 3.26 2.81 2.22
C LEU A 316 2.85 1.39 1.79
N GLY A 317 3.70 0.40 2.01
CA GLY A 317 3.41 -0.98 1.64
C GLY A 317 2.19 -1.57 2.37
N VAL A 318 1.94 -1.19 3.64
CA VAL A 318 0.71 -1.62 4.35
C VAL A 318 -0.53 -1.06 3.65
N ARG A 319 -0.52 0.22 3.25
CA ARG A 319 -1.64 0.81 2.50
C ARG A 319 -1.87 0.11 1.16
N GLN A 320 -0.80 -0.23 0.45
CA GLN A 320 -0.86 -0.98 -0.81
C GLN A 320 -1.46 -2.37 -0.62
N GLU A 321 -1.08 -3.09 0.44
CA GLU A 321 -1.68 -4.40 0.78
C GLU A 321 -3.17 -4.28 1.12
N VAL A 322 -3.57 -3.26 1.91
CA VAL A 322 -4.99 -3.01 2.22
C VAL A 322 -5.78 -2.72 0.94
N TYR A 323 -5.26 -1.86 0.06
CA TYR A 323 -5.88 -1.58 -1.23
C TYR A 323 -6.05 -2.84 -2.08
N TYR A 324 -4.96 -3.59 -2.29
CA TYR A 324 -4.96 -4.80 -3.10
C TYR A 324 -5.97 -5.82 -2.56
N ALA A 325 -6.00 -6.01 -1.25
CA ALA A 325 -6.85 -6.98 -0.59
C ALA A 325 -8.34 -6.62 -0.67
N ILE A 326 -8.71 -5.34 -0.55
CA ILE A 326 -10.08 -4.86 -0.76
C ILE A 326 -10.48 -5.01 -2.24
N ALA A 327 -9.63 -4.54 -3.15
CA ALA A 327 -9.93 -4.55 -4.59
C ALA A 327 -10.11 -5.97 -5.14
N ASN A 328 -9.39 -6.95 -4.59
CA ASN A 328 -9.44 -8.35 -5.01
C ASN A 328 -10.26 -9.26 -4.09
N GLN A 329 -10.79 -8.75 -2.98
CA GLN A 329 -11.48 -9.51 -1.94
C GLN A 329 -10.69 -10.74 -1.47
N LYS A 330 -9.42 -10.52 -1.15
CA LYS A 330 -8.48 -11.55 -0.67
C LYS A 330 -7.87 -11.11 0.66
N PRO A 331 -7.47 -12.05 1.53
CA PRO A 331 -6.73 -11.68 2.73
C PRO A 331 -5.37 -11.07 2.34
N THR A 332 -4.84 -10.24 3.22
CA THR A 332 -3.48 -9.72 3.08
C THR A 332 -2.47 -10.84 3.37
N MET A 333 -1.23 -10.63 2.95
CA MET A 333 -0.14 -11.52 3.34
C MET A 333 0.49 -11.14 4.69
N LEU A 334 -0.01 -10.09 5.33
CA LEU A 334 0.52 -9.53 6.57
C LEU A 334 -0.09 -10.24 7.78
N GLN A 335 0.75 -10.57 8.75
CA GLN A 335 0.28 -10.94 10.07
C GLN A 335 -0.21 -9.67 10.78
N PHE A 336 -1.44 -9.71 11.25
CA PHE A 336 -1.97 -8.69 12.13
C PHE A 336 -1.75 -9.17 13.57
N ASP A 337 -0.64 -8.77 14.16
CA ASP A 337 -0.45 -8.89 15.60
C ASP A 337 -0.88 -7.56 16.23
N ARG A 338 -1.81 -7.63 17.18
CA ARG A 338 -2.25 -6.45 17.92
C ARG A 338 -1.21 -6.23 19.01
N ASP A 339 -0.09 -5.64 18.60
CA ASP A 339 0.98 -5.23 19.50
C ASP A 339 0.33 -4.53 20.71
N GLU A 340 0.59 -5.03 21.93
CA GLU A 340 -0.10 -4.55 23.14
C GLU A 340 0.10 -3.03 23.36
N SER A 341 1.14 -2.47 22.73
CA SER A 341 1.48 -1.05 22.72
C SER A 341 0.42 -0.14 22.07
N ASP A 342 -0.36 -0.65 21.11
CA ASP A 342 -1.39 0.13 20.40
C ASP A 342 -2.80 -0.01 21.02
N ALA A 343 -2.97 -0.92 21.99
CA ALA A 343 -4.25 -1.10 22.70
C ALA A 343 -4.64 0.14 23.53
N GLU A 344 -3.65 0.89 24.01
CA GLU A 344 -3.86 2.06 24.88
C GLU A 344 -4.22 3.34 24.11
N LEU A 345 -4.12 3.35 22.77
CA LEU A 345 -4.46 4.50 21.91
C LEU A 345 -3.84 5.83 22.39
N GLN A 346 -2.58 5.77 22.84
CA GLN A 346 -1.86 6.92 23.38
C GLN A 346 -1.80 8.09 22.38
N LEU A 347 -1.94 9.31 22.87
CA LEU A 347 -1.87 10.53 22.05
C LEU A 347 -0.52 10.62 21.32
N THR A 348 -0.57 10.95 20.04
CA THR A 348 0.58 11.03 19.13
C THR A 348 0.23 11.94 17.94
N HIS A 349 1.15 12.11 17.00
CA HIS A 349 0.95 12.91 15.79
C HIS A 349 -0.09 12.27 14.85
N GLU A 350 -0.65 13.08 13.95
CA GLU A 350 -1.79 12.71 13.09
C GLU A 350 -1.51 11.52 12.17
N GLY A 351 -0.29 11.45 11.64
CA GLY A 351 0.21 10.35 10.79
C GLY A 351 0.16 9.00 11.51
N ALA A 352 0.64 8.93 12.75
CA ALA A 352 0.55 7.71 13.55
C ALA A 352 -0.90 7.28 13.83
N TRP A 353 -1.82 8.22 14.10
CA TRP A 353 -3.25 7.89 14.24
C TRP A 353 -3.86 7.28 12.96
N ALA A 354 -3.46 7.80 11.80
CA ALA A 354 -3.88 7.26 10.51
C ALA A 354 -3.29 5.86 10.28
N ASN A 355 -1.99 5.69 10.55
CA ASN A 355 -1.29 4.43 10.42
C ASN A 355 -1.86 3.33 11.33
N ARG A 356 -2.28 3.66 12.56
CA ARG A 356 -3.02 2.74 13.44
C ARG A 356 -4.29 2.20 12.79
N MET A 357 -5.09 3.08 12.18
CA MET A 357 -6.32 2.67 11.50
C MET A 357 -6.04 1.88 10.21
N VAL A 358 -4.99 2.26 9.46
CA VAL A 358 -4.52 1.48 8.30
C VAL A 358 -4.09 0.07 8.74
N MET A 359 -3.33 -0.05 9.82
CA MET A 359 -2.92 -1.35 10.37
C MET A 359 -4.13 -2.16 10.83
N HIS A 360 -5.09 -1.50 11.47
CA HIS A 360 -6.36 -2.13 11.86
C HIS A 360 -7.14 -2.68 10.66
N CYS A 361 -7.12 -1.97 9.52
CA CYS A 361 -7.74 -2.47 8.28
C CYS A 361 -7.15 -3.80 7.82
N VAL A 362 -5.87 -4.07 8.05
CA VAL A 362 -5.28 -5.39 7.76
C VAL A 362 -5.96 -6.50 8.55
N GLY A 363 -6.19 -6.28 9.85
CA GLY A 363 -6.94 -7.21 10.70
C GLY A 363 -8.37 -7.41 10.20
N VAL A 364 -9.08 -6.32 9.85
CA VAL A 364 -10.45 -6.39 9.32
C VAL A 364 -10.54 -7.12 7.98
N VAL A 365 -9.62 -6.84 7.05
CA VAL A 365 -9.58 -7.48 5.74
C VAL A 365 -9.23 -8.96 5.85
N ASN A 366 -8.26 -9.31 6.70
CA ASN A 366 -7.91 -10.70 7.00
C ASN A 366 -9.10 -11.43 7.61
N TYR A 367 -9.79 -10.80 8.57
CA TYR A 367 -11.05 -11.31 9.09
C TYR A 367 -12.06 -11.51 7.97
N CYS A 368 -12.35 -10.53 7.12
CA CYS A 368 -13.40 -10.63 6.11
C CYS A 368 -13.13 -11.70 5.04
N PHE A 369 -11.89 -11.87 4.59
CA PHE A 369 -11.58 -12.67 3.39
C PHE A 369 -10.83 -13.99 3.64
N SER A 370 -10.53 -14.35 4.89
CA SER A 370 -9.91 -15.66 5.21
C SER A 370 -10.90 -16.82 5.28
N SER A 371 -10.50 -17.99 4.77
CA SER A 371 -11.32 -19.21 4.62
C SER A 371 -11.47 -20.07 5.88
N GLN A 372 -10.51 -20.04 6.81
CA GLN A 372 -10.52 -20.85 8.04
C GLN A 372 -10.62 -19.94 9.25
N ARG A 373 -11.67 -20.12 10.07
CA ARG A 373 -11.88 -19.33 11.30
C ARG A 373 -12.34 -20.24 12.43
N GLN A 374 -11.68 -20.15 13.59
CA GLN A 374 -11.99 -20.96 14.76
C GLN A 374 -12.97 -20.25 15.72
N ASP A 375 -12.97 -18.91 15.79
CA ASP A 375 -13.87 -18.13 16.64
C ASP A 375 -14.30 -16.78 15.99
N ILE A 376 -15.30 -16.83 15.12
CA ILE A 376 -15.70 -15.71 14.24
C ILE A 376 -16.33 -14.54 15.01
N THR A 377 -17.07 -14.83 16.08
CA THR A 377 -17.84 -13.80 16.79
C THR A 377 -16.96 -13.00 17.75
N SER A 378 -16.06 -13.66 18.48
CA SER A 378 -15.15 -12.95 19.39
C SER A 378 -14.16 -12.07 18.63
N GLU A 379 -13.62 -12.56 17.51
CA GLU A 379 -12.72 -11.79 16.64
C GLU A 379 -13.42 -10.56 16.06
N TYR A 380 -14.66 -10.72 15.60
CA TYR A 380 -15.49 -9.61 15.11
C TYR A 380 -15.70 -8.52 16.18
N ASP A 381 -16.12 -8.92 17.38
CA ASP A 381 -16.39 -7.97 18.47
C ASP A 381 -15.11 -7.22 18.88
N VAL A 382 -13.96 -7.90 18.88
CA VAL A 382 -12.64 -7.32 19.16
C VAL A 382 -12.23 -6.29 18.09
N LEU A 383 -12.53 -6.54 16.82
CA LEU A 383 -12.25 -5.60 15.73
C LEU A 383 -13.20 -4.40 15.79
N LEU A 384 -14.50 -4.65 15.94
CA LEU A 384 -15.52 -3.60 16.07
C LEU A 384 -15.28 -2.70 17.28
N GLN A 385 -14.89 -3.28 18.42
CA GLN A 385 -14.59 -2.52 19.63
C GLN A 385 -13.39 -1.60 19.45
N TYR A 386 -12.37 -2.02 18.70
CA TYR A 386 -11.24 -1.16 18.38
C TYR A 386 -11.67 0.03 17.50
N CYS A 387 -12.48 -0.20 16.46
CA CYS A 387 -13.04 0.90 15.66
C CYS A 387 -13.78 1.93 16.52
N LYS A 388 -14.61 1.47 17.48
CA LYS A 388 -15.32 2.35 18.42
C LYS A 388 -14.37 3.10 19.36
N ALA A 389 -13.38 2.40 19.91
CA ALA A 389 -12.40 2.99 20.82
C ALA A 389 -11.54 4.04 20.12
N TRP A 390 -10.99 3.71 18.94
CA TRP A 390 -10.22 4.63 18.10
C TRP A 390 -11.03 5.88 17.79
N LYS A 391 -12.30 5.71 17.41
CA LYS A 391 -13.19 6.82 17.10
C LYS A 391 -13.44 7.75 18.28
N SER A 392 -13.60 7.18 19.48
CA SER A 392 -13.89 7.91 20.71
C SER A 392 -12.65 8.63 21.29
N ALA A 393 -11.45 8.11 20.99
CA ALA A 393 -10.18 8.63 21.46
C ALA A 393 -9.52 9.64 20.49
N LEU A 394 -10.19 10.00 19.40
CA LEU A 394 -9.62 10.88 18.37
C LEU A 394 -9.15 12.21 18.97
N PRO A 395 -7.92 12.65 18.63
CA PRO A 395 -7.40 13.92 19.12
C PRO A 395 -8.16 15.10 18.49
N PRO A 396 -8.08 16.31 19.08
CA PRO A 396 -8.74 17.51 18.55
C PRO A 396 -8.38 17.84 17.09
N SER A 397 -7.21 17.43 16.60
CA SER A 397 -6.81 17.62 15.20
C SER A 397 -7.66 16.84 14.19
N TYR A 398 -8.39 15.81 14.63
CA TYR A 398 -9.35 15.07 13.81
C TYR A 398 -10.75 15.70 13.82
N ARG A 399 -10.91 16.90 14.38
CA ARG A 399 -12.14 17.69 14.19
C ARG A 399 -12.11 18.40 12.83
N PRO A 400 -13.20 18.32 12.06
CA PRO A 400 -13.28 19.02 10.78
C PRO A 400 -13.27 20.54 11.00
N ILE A 401 -12.71 21.27 10.03
CA ILE A 401 -12.80 22.74 9.99
C ILE A 401 -14.18 23.16 9.51
N LEU A 402 -14.68 22.44 8.52
CA LEU A 402 -16.00 22.62 7.96
C LEU A 402 -16.68 21.26 7.97
N HIS A 403 -17.89 21.21 8.48
CA HIS A 403 -18.76 20.06 8.36
C HIS A 403 -20.15 20.54 7.95
N GLN A 404 -20.59 20.13 6.77
CA GLN A 404 -21.95 20.33 6.29
C GLN A 404 -22.50 18.99 5.83
N ASP A 405 -23.63 18.60 6.40
CA ASP A 405 -24.34 17.39 6.03
C ASP A 405 -24.83 17.45 4.57
N GLN A 406 -25.25 16.30 4.06
CA GLN A 406 -25.87 16.19 2.74
C GLN A 406 -27.08 17.15 2.65
N GLY A 407 -27.02 18.09 1.71
CA GLY A 407 -28.09 19.01 1.37
C GLY A 407 -28.96 18.45 0.25
N GLN A 408 -29.99 19.22 -0.13
CA GLN A 408 -30.91 18.82 -1.19
C GLN A 408 -30.25 18.77 -2.59
N ASP A 409 -29.14 19.50 -2.75
CA ASP A 409 -28.36 19.62 -4.01
C ASP A 409 -26.92 19.10 -3.89
N THR A 410 -26.52 18.52 -2.75
CA THR A 410 -25.16 17.96 -2.58
C THR A 410 -25.23 16.43 -2.47
N PRO A 411 -24.52 15.68 -3.34
CA PRO A 411 -24.60 14.23 -3.35
C PRO A 411 -23.85 13.58 -2.16
N PHE A 412 -22.89 14.30 -1.59
CA PHE A 412 -22.05 13.86 -0.46
C PHE A 412 -21.89 15.00 0.55
N PRO A 413 -21.58 14.70 1.82
CA PRO A 413 -21.29 15.72 2.83
C PRO A 413 -20.00 16.48 2.51
N ASP A 414 -19.94 17.76 2.90
CA ASP A 414 -18.75 18.61 2.80
C ASP A 414 -17.99 18.59 4.13
N ILE A 415 -16.80 17.99 4.12
CA ILE A 415 -16.01 17.72 5.32
C ILE A 415 -14.53 18.05 5.06
N ALA A 416 -14.12 19.25 5.47
CA ALA A 416 -12.79 19.78 5.17
C ALA A 416 -11.80 19.65 6.34
N PHE A 417 -10.57 19.26 6.02
CA PHE A 417 -9.44 19.14 6.95
C PHE A 417 -8.18 19.81 6.36
N LEU A 418 -7.24 20.20 7.22
CA LEU A 418 -5.93 20.71 6.76
C LEU A 418 -4.90 19.61 6.55
N SER A 419 -5.08 18.49 7.25
CA SER A 419 -4.10 17.41 7.28
C SER A 419 -4.54 16.26 6.39
N SER A 420 -3.66 15.87 5.48
CA SER A 420 -3.90 14.72 4.64
C SER A 420 -3.93 13.42 5.43
N ALA A 421 -3.08 13.29 6.45
CA ALA A 421 -3.05 12.11 7.30
C ALA A 421 -4.41 11.86 7.98
N VAL A 422 -5.05 12.93 8.47
CA VAL A 422 -6.39 12.88 9.09
C VAL A 422 -7.43 12.34 8.10
N VAL A 423 -7.45 12.86 6.88
CA VAL A 423 -8.38 12.41 5.81
C VAL A 423 -8.18 10.93 5.53
N ILE A 424 -6.93 10.48 5.37
CA ILE A 424 -6.60 9.08 5.11
C ILE A 424 -7.01 8.17 6.28
N GLY A 425 -6.74 8.57 7.52
CA GLY A 425 -7.15 7.82 8.71
C GLY A 425 -8.68 7.65 8.81
N LEU A 426 -9.44 8.72 8.56
CA LEU A 426 -10.90 8.68 8.57
C LEU A 426 -11.49 7.83 7.42
N GLN A 427 -10.90 7.90 6.22
CA GLN A 427 -11.34 7.05 5.11
C GLN A 427 -11.10 5.57 5.39
N HIS A 428 -9.95 5.21 5.97
CA HIS A 428 -9.67 3.83 6.37
C HIS A 428 -10.61 3.37 7.49
N TYR A 429 -10.95 4.23 8.44
CA TYR A 429 -11.98 3.94 9.45
C TYR A 429 -13.33 3.59 8.82
N HIS A 430 -13.76 4.36 7.82
CA HIS A 430 -15.02 4.09 7.13
C HIS A 430 -14.94 2.82 6.27
N LEU A 431 -13.83 2.56 5.58
CA LEU A 431 -13.63 1.31 4.83
C LEU A 431 -13.65 0.07 5.75
N ALA A 432 -12.98 0.12 6.90
CA ALA A 432 -13.05 -0.92 7.92
C ALA A 432 -14.48 -1.13 8.43
N SER A 433 -15.19 -0.04 8.70
CA SER A 433 -16.58 -0.08 9.18
C SER A 433 -17.52 -0.68 8.13
N MET A 434 -17.31 -0.39 6.84
CA MET A 434 -18.05 -1.02 5.74
C MET A 434 -17.84 -2.54 5.71
N LEU A 435 -16.59 -2.98 5.76
CA LEU A 435 -16.25 -4.40 5.74
C LEU A 435 -16.84 -5.15 6.94
N LEU A 436 -16.71 -4.59 8.15
CA LEU A 436 -17.31 -5.15 9.36
C LEU A 436 -18.84 -5.19 9.26
N CYS A 437 -19.48 -4.12 8.78
CA CYS A 437 -20.93 -4.07 8.59
C CYS A 437 -21.42 -5.17 7.63
N ALA A 438 -20.72 -5.39 6.52
CA ALA A 438 -21.07 -6.43 5.54
C ALA A 438 -20.82 -7.86 6.05
N HIS A 439 -19.91 -8.06 7.00
CA HIS A 439 -19.48 -9.38 7.48
C HIS A 439 -19.91 -9.65 8.92
N ASP A 440 -20.92 -8.95 9.43
CA ASP A 440 -21.41 -9.14 10.79
C ASP A 440 -22.00 -10.57 10.95
N PRO A 441 -21.42 -11.42 11.83
CA PRO A 441 -21.83 -12.81 11.98
C PRO A 441 -23.23 -12.97 12.58
N ARG A 442 -23.81 -11.89 13.11
CA ARG A 442 -25.13 -11.87 13.77
C ARG A 442 -26.27 -11.61 12.80
N ILE A 443 -25.98 -11.31 11.53
CA ILE A 443 -27.01 -11.10 10.50
C ILE A 443 -27.80 -12.39 10.28
N PRO A 444 -29.13 -12.39 10.43
CA PRO A 444 -29.96 -13.56 10.19
C PRO A 444 -29.82 -14.08 8.75
N ARG A 445 -29.65 -15.40 8.58
CA ARG A 445 -29.40 -16.00 7.25
C ARG A 445 -30.66 -16.27 6.43
N VAL A 446 -31.84 -16.32 7.06
CA VAL A 446 -33.12 -16.69 6.42
C VAL A 446 -34.31 -15.92 7.01
N GLY A 447 -35.40 -15.83 6.24
CA GLY A 447 -36.68 -15.24 6.68
C GLY A 447 -36.77 -13.72 6.53
N LEU A 448 -37.87 -13.14 7.02
CA LEU A 448 -38.14 -11.69 6.94
C LEU A 448 -37.09 -10.86 7.70
N ALA A 449 -36.57 -11.39 8.81
CA ALA A 449 -35.50 -10.76 9.58
C ALA A 449 -34.22 -10.57 8.74
N ARG A 450 -33.92 -11.46 7.79
CA ARG A 450 -32.81 -11.30 6.84
C ARG A 450 -33.02 -10.11 5.91
N ILE A 451 -34.24 -9.89 5.42
CA ILE A 451 -34.54 -8.80 4.49
C ILE A 451 -34.32 -7.46 5.18
N SER A 452 -34.91 -7.27 6.36
CA SER A 452 -34.74 -6.05 7.16
C SER A 452 -33.29 -5.83 7.60
N ALA A 453 -32.58 -6.91 7.98
CA ALA A 453 -31.16 -6.81 8.29
C ALA A 453 -30.31 -6.44 7.06
N SER A 454 -30.62 -7.00 5.89
CA SER A 454 -29.95 -6.66 4.63
C SER A 454 -30.14 -5.19 4.25
N GLU A 455 -31.36 -4.66 4.40
CA GLU A 455 -31.62 -3.23 4.14
C GLU A 455 -30.83 -2.33 5.11
N THR A 456 -30.76 -2.73 6.39
CA THR A 456 -29.98 -2.01 7.41
C THR A 456 -28.49 -2.00 7.07
N VAL A 457 -27.96 -3.14 6.62
CA VAL A 457 -26.57 -3.26 6.16
C VAL A 457 -26.33 -2.41 4.92
N ASP A 458 -27.22 -2.49 3.93
CA ASP A 458 -27.10 -1.71 2.69
C ASP A 458 -27.12 -0.20 2.95
N ASP A 459 -27.96 0.26 3.89
CA ASP A 459 -27.99 1.66 4.29
C ASP A 459 -26.74 2.07 5.08
N GLY A 460 -26.22 1.20 5.95
CA GLY A 460 -24.93 1.42 6.64
C GLY A 460 -23.76 1.54 5.67
N LEU A 461 -23.67 0.62 4.70
CA LEU A 461 -22.67 0.64 3.63
C LEU A 461 -22.76 1.93 2.80
N ARG A 462 -23.98 2.32 2.40
CA ARG A 462 -24.21 3.56 1.65
C ARG A 462 -23.76 4.80 2.42
N ASN A 463 -24.07 4.87 3.72
CA ASN A 463 -23.69 6.00 4.57
C ASN A 463 -22.17 6.12 4.72
N HIS A 464 -21.47 5.02 4.98
CA HIS A 464 -20.01 5.05 5.03
C HIS A 464 -19.39 5.40 3.68
N ALA A 465 -19.92 4.87 2.58
CA ALA A 465 -19.44 5.22 1.25
C ALA A 465 -19.59 6.71 0.94
N ARG A 466 -20.71 7.33 1.33
CA ARG A 466 -20.92 8.79 1.24
C ARG A 466 -19.87 9.56 2.02
N MET A 467 -19.54 9.13 3.23
CA MET A 467 -18.49 9.76 4.04
C MET A 467 -17.12 9.70 3.37
N VAL A 468 -16.73 8.53 2.83
CA VAL A 468 -15.43 8.39 2.13
C VAL A 468 -15.40 9.26 0.88
N CYS A 469 -16.49 9.32 0.11
CA CYS A 469 -16.62 10.15 -1.09
C CYS A 469 -16.60 11.65 -0.74
N GLY A 470 -17.34 12.06 0.29
CA GLY A 470 -17.35 13.43 0.81
C GLY A 470 -15.98 13.89 1.26
N LEU A 471 -15.26 13.05 2.03
CA LEU A 471 -13.87 13.30 2.44
C LEU A 471 -12.93 13.51 1.23
N ALA A 472 -13.11 12.76 0.14
CA ALA A 472 -12.29 12.94 -1.06
C ALA A 472 -12.60 14.24 -1.80
N VAL A 473 -13.89 14.52 -2.04
CA VAL A 473 -14.33 15.70 -2.81
C VAL A 473 -14.03 17.00 -2.06
N SER A 474 -14.23 17.01 -0.75
CA SER A 474 -14.00 18.19 0.11
C SER A 474 -12.51 18.52 0.28
N ASN A 475 -11.63 17.55 0.02
CA ASN A 475 -10.18 17.68 0.16
C ASN A 475 -9.49 17.34 -1.18
N ASP A 476 -9.91 18.03 -2.25
CA ASP A 476 -9.61 17.70 -3.65
C ASP A 476 -8.11 17.71 -4.03
N LYS A 477 -7.25 18.28 -3.18
CA LYS A 477 -5.78 18.32 -3.35
C LYS A 477 -5.06 17.09 -2.81
N ILE A 478 -5.78 16.07 -2.35
CA ILE A 478 -5.23 14.83 -1.80
C ILE A 478 -5.54 13.67 -2.76
N PRO A 479 -4.66 13.36 -3.74
CA PRO A 479 -4.90 12.28 -4.70
C PRO A 479 -5.19 10.91 -4.05
N PRO A 480 -4.46 10.45 -3.01
CA PRO A 480 -4.76 9.18 -2.36
C PRO A 480 -6.18 9.09 -1.76
N ALA A 481 -6.82 10.24 -1.47
CA ALA A 481 -8.19 10.23 -0.96
C ALA A 481 -9.20 9.79 -2.02
N PHE A 482 -8.96 10.12 -3.30
CA PHE A 482 -9.78 9.64 -4.41
C PHE A 482 -9.61 8.15 -4.64
N VAL A 483 -8.38 7.62 -4.48
CA VAL A 483 -8.12 6.17 -4.55
C VAL A 483 -8.92 5.43 -3.47
N ASN A 484 -8.92 5.91 -2.22
CA ASN A 484 -9.74 5.32 -1.16
C ASN A 484 -11.25 5.44 -1.44
N ALA A 485 -11.71 6.55 -2.00
CA ALA A 485 -13.10 6.69 -2.43
C ALA A 485 -13.47 5.70 -3.54
N SER A 486 -12.56 5.39 -4.47
CA SER A 486 -12.78 4.36 -5.48
C SER A 486 -13.00 2.97 -4.88
N MET A 487 -12.30 2.64 -3.77
CA MET A 487 -12.55 1.40 -3.03
C MET A 487 -13.93 1.37 -2.37
N ALA A 488 -14.35 2.48 -1.74
CA ALA A 488 -15.69 2.57 -1.16
C ALA A 488 -16.79 2.45 -2.22
N ILE A 489 -16.57 3.08 -3.39
CA ILE A 489 -17.46 2.98 -4.55
C ILE A 489 -17.47 1.56 -5.13
N LEU A 490 -16.33 0.86 -5.17
CA LEU A 490 -16.30 -0.55 -5.58
C LEU A 490 -17.14 -1.42 -4.64
N LEU A 491 -17.05 -1.19 -3.34
CA LEU A 491 -17.77 -1.98 -2.32
C LEU A 491 -19.28 -1.69 -2.28
N ALA A 492 -19.69 -0.43 -2.40
CA ALA A 492 -21.06 0.00 -2.11
C ALA A 492 -21.70 0.89 -3.19
N GLY A 493 -20.99 1.24 -4.26
CA GLY A 493 -21.51 2.15 -5.29
C GLY A 493 -22.75 1.61 -5.99
N GLY A 494 -22.87 0.29 -6.15
CA GLY A 494 -24.10 -0.36 -6.64
C GLY A 494 -25.34 -0.06 -5.79
N LEU A 495 -25.16 0.29 -4.51
CA LEU A 495 -26.23 0.59 -3.57
C LEU A 495 -26.70 2.06 -3.63
N PHE A 496 -26.03 2.95 -4.38
CA PHE A 496 -26.49 4.33 -4.54
C PHE A 496 -27.80 4.40 -5.33
N LYS A 497 -28.79 5.07 -4.74
CA LYS A 497 -30.16 5.13 -5.26
C LYS A 497 -30.41 6.40 -6.05
N GLN A 498 -29.83 7.52 -5.61
CA GLN A 498 -30.08 8.82 -6.22
C GLN A 498 -29.15 9.04 -7.42
N ASN A 499 -29.63 9.71 -8.47
CA ASN A 499 -28.87 9.90 -9.71
C ASN A 499 -27.70 10.87 -9.55
N ASP A 500 -27.81 11.84 -8.65
CA ASP A 500 -26.74 12.75 -8.25
C ASP A 500 -25.58 11.99 -7.58
N GLU A 501 -25.86 11.08 -6.66
CA GLU A 501 -24.84 10.21 -6.03
C GLU A 501 -24.11 9.37 -7.09
N ARG A 502 -24.86 8.81 -8.03
CA ARG A 502 -24.34 7.98 -9.12
C ARG A 502 -23.41 8.77 -10.04
N GLU A 503 -23.83 9.96 -10.47
CA GLU A 503 -23.02 10.84 -11.32
C GLU A 503 -21.80 11.37 -10.56
N ALA A 504 -21.96 11.75 -9.30
CA ALA A 504 -20.86 12.20 -8.45
C ALA A 504 -19.81 11.09 -8.23
N SER A 505 -20.26 9.83 -8.09
CA SER A 505 -19.36 8.68 -8.03
C SER A 505 -18.55 8.52 -9.33
N PHE A 506 -19.18 8.67 -10.51
CA PHE A 506 -18.43 8.71 -11.77
C PHE A 506 -17.49 9.92 -11.86
N GLY A 507 -17.86 11.06 -11.28
CA GLY A 507 -16.98 12.23 -11.12
C GLY A 507 -15.70 11.88 -10.35
N ILE A 508 -15.82 11.21 -9.21
CA ILE A 508 -14.69 10.73 -8.40
C ILE A 508 -13.82 9.74 -9.19
N LEU A 509 -14.43 8.75 -9.86
CA LEU A 509 -13.69 7.75 -10.63
C LEU A 509 -12.95 8.36 -11.83
N ARG A 510 -13.55 9.34 -12.52
CA ARG A 510 -12.87 10.12 -13.56
C ARG A 510 -11.73 10.95 -12.97
N LYS A 511 -11.93 11.54 -11.79
CA LYS A 511 -10.88 12.30 -11.12
C LYS A 511 -9.68 11.43 -10.75
N CYS A 512 -9.90 10.19 -10.31
CA CYS A 512 -8.83 9.21 -10.13
C CYS A 512 -8.02 9.01 -11.41
N GLN A 513 -8.68 8.86 -12.57
CA GLN A 513 -8.01 8.65 -13.86
C GLN A 513 -7.19 9.88 -14.27
N GLU A 514 -7.71 11.10 -14.07
CA GLU A 514 -6.94 12.34 -14.28
C GLU A 514 -5.69 12.42 -13.40
N LEU A 515 -5.71 11.76 -12.25
CA LEU A 515 -4.60 11.64 -11.31
C LEU A 515 -3.72 10.41 -11.60
N GLY A 516 -3.93 9.72 -12.72
CA GLY A 516 -3.14 8.58 -13.17
C GLY A 516 -3.52 7.24 -12.54
N TRP A 517 -4.67 7.14 -11.85
CA TRP A 517 -5.13 5.90 -11.22
C TRP A 517 -6.23 5.22 -12.05
N PRO A 518 -6.08 3.93 -12.43
CA PRO A 518 -7.06 3.26 -13.28
C PRO A 518 -8.35 2.94 -12.52
N THR A 519 -9.50 3.25 -13.12
CA THR A 519 -10.84 2.98 -12.55
C THR A 519 -11.87 2.48 -13.56
N GLU A 520 -11.44 2.20 -14.79
CA GLU A 520 -12.28 1.81 -15.93
C GLU A 520 -13.15 0.60 -15.60
N GLU A 521 -12.56 -0.39 -14.93
CA GLU A 521 -13.23 -1.62 -14.55
C GLU A 521 -14.34 -1.36 -13.51
N ILE A 522 -14.09 -0.51 -12.51
CA ILE A 522 -15.09 -0.10 -11.53
C ILE A 522 -16.25 0.61 -12.24
N GLN A 523 -15.95 1.55 -13.15
CA GLN A 523 -16.97 2.25 -13.92
C GLN A 523 -17.83 1.29 -14.75
N ARG A 524 -17.20 0.30 -15.41
CA ARG A 524 -17.90 -0.72 -16.19
C ARG A 524 -18.83 -1.55 -15.32
N GLN A 525 -18.39 -1.98 -14.14
CA GLN A 525 -19.19 -2.74 -13.20
C GLN A 525 -20.40 -1.92 -12.69
N LEU A 526 -20.21 -0.65 -12.35
CA LEU A 526 -21.30 0.23 -11.91
C LEU A 526 -22.34 0.47 -13.00
N ARG A 527 -21.91 0.74 -14.24
CA ARG A 527 -22.86 0.88 -15.37
C ARG A 527 -23.70 -0.38 -15.55
N SER A 528 -23.09 -1.56 -15.41
CA SER A 528 -23.83 -2.81 -15.47
C SER A 528 -24.75 -3.02 -14.27
N SER A 529 -24.40 -2.53 -13.09
CA SER A 529 -25.21 -2.65 -11.88
C SER A 529 -26.45 -1.76 -11.97
N TRP A 530 -26.29 -0.48 -12.32
CA TRP A 530 -27.39 0.48 -12.39
C TRP A 530 -28.27 0.31 -13.62
N GLY A 531 -27.74 -0.25 -14.72
CA GLY A 531 -28.53 -0.59 -15.91
C GLY A 531 -29.43 -1.82 -15.75
N ARG A 532 -29.34 -2.54 -14.62
CA ARG A 532 -30.20 -3.68 -14.28
C ARG A 532 -31.36 -3.33 -13.34
N VAL A 533 -31.52 -2.05 -12.99
CA VAL A 533 -32.56 -1.56 -12.06
C VAL A 533 -33.72 -0.92 -12.81
#